data_AF-A0A5C7A3H6-F1
#
_entry.id   AF-A0A5C7A3H6-F1
#
_cell.length_a   1.000
_cell.length_b   1.000
_cell.length_c   1.000
_cell.angle_alpha   90.00
_cell.angle_beta   90.00
_cell.angle_gamma   90.00
#
_symmetry.space_group_name_H-M   'P 1'
#
loop_
_entity.id
_entity.type
_entity.pdbx_description
1 polymer ?
#
loop_
_entity_poly.entity_id
_entity_poly.type
_entity_poly.pdbx_seq_one_letter_code
_entity_poly.pdbx_strand_id
1 'polypeptide(L)'
;MLTILNNTIRMIDGLYSLNDLHKASGSDNKHKPANFVRLENTKSLINEIERCSDMSNEANSIAYKVIQGGHADQQGTFVCRELVYSYAMWISPRFQLLVIRAFDSMVSQQVELSERLNKLCHELNTIDAGLTSAGRFLCIGGKQIKPQLKQHIDSTIKQMQTSLNLVGGADNE
;
A
#
# COMPACT_ATOMS: atom_id res chain seq x y z
N MET A 1 6.06 -11.00 2.95
CA MET A 1 6.26 -12.44 3.22
C MET A 1 7.08 -12.54 4.49
N LEU A 2 6.58 -13.21 5.53
CA LEU A 2 7.31 -13.34 6.81
C LEU A 2 8.30 -14.51 6.72
N THR A 3 9.57 -14.24 7.00
CA THR A 3 10.63 -15.25 7.02
C THR A 3 11.34 -15.26 8.37
N ILE A 4 11.43 -16.43 9.01
CA ILE A 4 12.09 -16.61 10.30
C ILE A 4 13.12 -17.74 10.15
N LEU A 5 14.40 -17.45 10.41
CA LEU A 5 15.49 -18.43 10.29
C LEU A 5 15.46 -19.19 8.95
N ASN A 6 15.31 -18.46 7.83
CA ASN A 6 15.20 -19.00 6.46
C ASN A 6 13.95 -19.86 6.18
N ASN A 7 13.02 -19.94 7.12
CA ASN A 7 11.74 -20.60 6.91
C ASN A 7 10.67 -19.56 6.58
N THR A 8 9.97 -19.78 5.48
CA THR A 8 8.81 -18.99 5.10
C THR A 8 7.63 -19.37 5.98
N ILE A 9 7.03 -18.39 6.65
CA ILE A 9 5.83 -18.61 7.46
C ILE A 9 4.62 -18.30 6.61
N ARG A 10 3.77 -19.32 6.36
CA ARG A 10 2.52 -19.13 5.62
C ARG A 10 1.54 -18.30 6.42
N MET A 11 0.78 -17.48 5.70
CA MET A 11 -0.32 -16.69 6.23
C MET A 11 -1.59 -16.98 5.45
N ILE A 12 -2.70 -17.24 6.14
CA ILE A 12 -4.03 -17.47 5.57
C ILE A 12 -5.02 -16.62 6.35
N ASP A 13 -5.80 -15.79 5.67
CA ASP A 13 -6.82 -14.92 6.30
C ASP A 13 -6.26 -14.03 7.43
N GLY A 14 -5.01 -13.57 7.33
CA GLY A 14 -4.33 -12.79 8.38
C GLY A 14 -3.77 -13.61 9.56
N LEU A 15 -3.91 -14.94 9.53
CA LEU A 15 -3.39 -15.86 10.54
C LEU A 15 -2.11 -16.55 10.09
N TYR A 16 -1.17 -16.73 11.00
CA TYR A 16 0.16 -17.30 10.75
C TYR A 16 0.20 -18.79 11.09
N SER A 17 0.90 -19.59 10.28
CA SER A 17 1.02 -21.03 10.51
C SER A 17 1.96 -21.36 11.68
N LEU A 18 1.42 -21.92 12.76
CA LEU A 18 2.21 -22.48 13.86
C LEU A 18 3.04 -23.69 13.43
N ASN A 19 2.60 -24.45 12.42
CA ASN A 19 3.35 -25.59 11.91
C ASN A 19 4.69 -25.15 11.27
N ASP A 20 4.68 -24.02 10.58
CA ASP A 20 5.90 -23.48 9.97
C ASP A 20 6.82 -22.89 11.03
N LEU A 21 6.26 -22.25 12.07
CA LEU A 21 7.03 -21.82 13.25
C LEU A 21 7.64 -23.00 14.02
N HIS A 22 6.89 -24.09 14.16
CA HIS A 22 7.37 -25.32 14.78
C HIS A 22 8.58 -25.88 14.02
N LYS A 23 8.51 -25.89 12.69
CA LYS A 23 9.66 -26.27 11.84
C LYS A 23 10.84 -25.31 12.02
N ALA A 24 10.58 -24.01 11.98
CA ALA A 24 11.60 -22.97 12.14
C ALA A 24 12.31 -23.01 13.51
N SER A 25 11.64 -23.49 14.54
CA SER A 25 12.17 -23.62 15.90
C SER A 25 12.91 -24.93 16.18
N GLY A 26 12.94 -25.87 15.23
CA GLY A 26 13.69 -27.13 15.35
C GLY A 26 12.83 -28.40 15.48
N SER A 27 11.50 -28.32 15.27
CA SER A 27 10.59 -29.47 15.19
C SER A 27 10.54 -30.41 16.40
N ASP A 28 10.88 -29.93 17.61
CA ASP A 28 10.84 -30.77 18.81
C ASP A 28 9.39 -31.25 19.11
N ASN A 29 9.23 -32.55 19.37
CA ASN A 29 7.96 -33.17 19.71
C ASN A 29 7.26 -32.53 20.92
N LYS A 30 8.02 -31.95 21.86
CA LYS A 30 7.46 -31.24 23.02
C LYS A 30 6.68 -30.00 22.59
N HIS A 31 7.18 -29.30 21.58
CA HIS A 31 6.67 -28.01 21.12
C HIS A 31 5.63 -28.11 20.01
N LYS A 32 5.00 -29.28 19.80
CA LYS A 32 3.97 -29.43 18.77
C LYS A 32 2.82 -28.40 18.97
N PRO A 33 2.31 -27.76 17.90
CA PRO A 33 1.20 -26.82 18.00
C PRO A 33 -0.05 -27.41 18.70
N ALA A 34 -0.31 -28.71 18.51
CA ALA A 34 -1.40 -29.40 19.20
C ALA A 34 -1.25 -29.42 20.73
N ASN A 35 -0.02 -29.46 21.26
CA ASN A 35 0.23 -29.38 22.70
C ASN A 35 0.02 -27.96 23.21
N PHE A 36 0.48 -26.96 22.45
CA PHE A 36 0.36 -25.55 22.80
C PHE A 36 -1.09 -25.12 23.00
N VAL A 37 -1.96 -25.41 22.03
CA VAL A 37 -3.39 -25.03 22.08
C VAL A 37 -4.13 -25.69 23.26
N ARG A 38 -3.61 -26.80 23.80
CA ARG A 38 -4.19 -27.49 24.95
C ARG A 38 -3.81 -26.88 26.30
N LEU A 39 -2.78 -26.05 26.37
CA LEU A 39 -2.33 -25.44 27.62
C LEU A 39 -3.39 -24.46 28.15
N GLU A 40 -3.61 -24.48 29.47
CA GLU A 40 -4.60 -23.61 30.12
C GLU A 40 -4.29 -22.12 29.92
N ASN A 41 -3.01 -21.73 29.99
CA ASN A 41 -2.58 -20.35 29.74
C ASN A 41 -2.95 -19.88 28.32
N THR A 42 -2.88 -20.78 27.33
CA THR A 42 -3.14 -20.49 25.92
C THR A 42 -4.64 -20.40 25.68
N LYS A 43 -5.43 -21.28 26.30
CA LYS A 43 -6.90 -21.16 26.28
C LYS A 43 -7.38 -19.85 26.93
N SER A 44 -6.81 -19.47 28.08
CA SER A 44 -7.12 -18.18 28.72
C SER A 44 -6.77 -17.01 27.82
N LEU A 45 -5.61 -17.05 27.15
CA LEU A 45 -5.20 -16.00 26.21
C LEU A 45 -6.11 -15.93 24.97
N ILE A 46 -6.49 -17.08 24.40
CA ILE A 46 -7.45 -17.15 23.28
C ILE A 46 -8.77 -16.49 23.69
N ASN A 47 -9.31 -16.85 24.86
CA ASN A 47 -10.55 -16.27 25.36
C ASN A 47 -10.45 -14.75 25.56
N GLU A 48 -9.29 -14.25 26.00
CA GLU A 48 -9.08 -12.81 26.18
C GLU A 48 -9.01 -12.08 24.84
N ILE A 49 -8.31 -12.65 23.86
CA ILE A 49 -8.22 -12.11 22.49
C ILE A 49 -9.61 -12.04 21.87
N GLU A 50 -10.39 -13.13 21.94
CA GLU A 50 -11.75 -13.18 21.41
C GLU A 50 -12.66 -12.14 22.09
N ARG A 51 -12.55 -11.93 23.42
CA ARG A 51 -13.32 -10.88 24.12
C ARG A 51 -12.93 -9.46 23.74
N CYS A 52 -11.63 -9.16 23.63
CA CYS A 52 -11.18 -7.82 23.26
C CYS A 52 -11.55 -7.47 21.82
N SER A 53 -11.62 -8.49 20.97
CA SER A 53 -11.87 -8.33 19.55
C SER A 53 -13.30 -7.92 19.21
N ASP A 54 -14.24 -8.02 20.15
CA ASP A 54 -15.59 -7.43 20.07
C ASP A 54 -15.58 -5.89 20.23
N MET A 55 -14.48 -5.30 20.71
CA MET A 55 -14.35 -3.85 20.99
C MET A 55 -13.59 -3.09 19.91
N SER A 56 -12.86 -3.78 19.03
CA SER A 56 -12.12 -3.20 17.90
C SER A 56 -12.82 -3.56 16.60
N ASN A 57 -13.24 -2.57 15.81
CA ASN A 57 -13.94 -2.73 14.50
C ASN A 57 -13.11 -3.41 13.39
N GLU A 58 -12.08 -4.18 13.72
CA GLU A 58 -11.26 -4.91 12.76
C GLU A 58 -11.91 -6.27 12.46
N ALA A 59 -12.44 -6.40 11.24
CA ALA A 59 -13.32 -7.47 10.79
C ALA A 59 -12.72 -8.90 10.72
N ASN A 60 -11.69 -9.25 11.50
CA ASN A 60 -11.08 -10.59 11.50
C ASN A 60 -10.58 -11.00 12.89
N SER A 61 -11.52 -11.02 13.83
CA SER A 61 -11.34 -11.38 15.24
C SER A 61 -11.13 -12.87 15.53
N ILE A 62 -10.55 -13.64 14.59
CA ILE A 62 -10.32 -15.07 14.79
C ILE A 62 -8.99 -15.23 15.52
N ALA A 63 -9.00 -15.67 16.78
CA ALA A 63 -7.78 -15.93 17.53
C ALA A 63 -6.97 -17.08 16.90
N TYR A 64 -7.64 -18.20 16.56
CA TYR A 64 -7.00 -19.31 15.88
C TYR A 64 -7.96 -20.10 14.99
N LYS A 65 -7.39 -20.79 14.00
CA LYS A 65 -8.09 -21.64 13.05
C LYS A 65 -7.28 -22.91 12.84
N VAL A 66 -7.93 -24.07 12.99
CA VAL A 66 -7.30 -25.36 12.69
C VAL A 66 -7.91 -25.90 11.41
N ILE A 67 -7.09 -26.12 10.39
CA ILE A 67 -7.52 -26.70 9.12
C ILE A 67 -7.07 -28.16 9.10
N GLN A 68 -8.05 -29.07 9.17
CA GLN A 68 -7.87 -30.51 9.10
C GLN A 68 -8.54 -31.05 7.83
N GLY A 69 -7.79 -31.78 6.99
CA GLY A 69 -8.27 -32.25 5.68
C GLY A 69 -7.99 -31.27 4.53
N GLY A 70 -8.27 -31.69 3.28
CA GLY A 70 -7.97 -30.91 2.08
C GLY A 70 -6.51 -30.99 1.62
N HIS A 71 -6.06 -30.05 0.78
CA HIS A 71 -4.68 -30.01 0.28
C HIS A 71 -3.67 -29.84 1.43
N ALA A 72 -2.58 -30.63 1.41
CA ALA A 72 -1.56 -30.64 2.46
C ALA A 72 -0.96 -29.24 2.74
N ASP A 73 -0.89 -28.39 1.73
CA ASP A 73 -0.35 -27.03 1.81
C ASP A 73 -1.26 -26.03 2.53
N GLN A 74 -2.50 -26.41 2.84
CA GLN A 74 -3.44 -25.58 3.61
C GLN A 74 -3.69 -26.15 5.00
N GLN A 75 -3.18 -27.35 5.29
CA GLN A 75 -3.35 -27.99 6.58
C GLN A 75 -2.42 -27.40 7.63
N GLY A 76 -2.96 -27.21 8.84
CA GLY A 76 -2.20 -26.77 9.99
C GLY A 76 -3.01 -25.95 10.97
N THR A 77 -2.32 -25.53 12.03
CA THR A 77 -2.85 -24.59 13.01
C THR A 77 -2.40 -23.18 12.64
N PHE A 78 -3.36 -22.30 12.38
CA PHE A 78 -3.14 -20.90 12.05
C PHE A 78 -3.60 -20.03 13.22
N VAL A 79 -2.82 -19.02 13.59
CA VAL A 79 -3.10 -18.19 14.76
C VAL A 79 -2.81 -16.72 14.50
N CYS A 80 -3.41 -15.84 15.29
CA CYS A 80 -3.13 -14.41 15.27
C CYS A 80 -1.71 -14.10 15.79
N ARG A 81 -1.27 -12.85 15.59
CA ARG A 81 0.08 -12.38 15.93
C ARG A 81 0.41 -12.53 17.41
N GLU A 82 -0.54 -12.27 18.30
CA GLU A 82 -0.39 -12.37 19.75
C GLU A 82 -0.08 -13.80 20.18
N LEU A 83 -0.78 -14.77 19.59
CA LEU A 83 -0.55 -16.19 19.83
C LEU A 83 0.77 -16.67 19.24
N VAL A 84 1.22 -16.10 18.11
CA VAL A 84 2.58 -16.35 17.60
C VAL A 84 3.63 -15.98 18.65
N TYR A 85 3.49 -14.80 19.30
CA TYR A 85 4.43 -14.40 20.35
C TYR A 85 4.39 -15.29 21.57
N SER A 86 3.18 -15.65 22.02
CA SER A 86 3.01 -16.58 23.14
C SER A 86 3.62 -17.96 22.84
N TYR A 87 3.42 -18.48 21.62
CA TYR A 87 4.02 -19.73 21.17
C TYR A 87 5.55 -19.67 21.14
N ALA A 88 6.11 -18.58 20.60
CA ALA A 88 7.56 -18.40 20.52
C ALA A 88 8.19 -18.29 21.91
N MET A 89 7.53 -17.59 22.85
CA MET A 89 7.91 -17.49 24.26
C MET A 89 7.90 -18.85 24.94
N TRP A 90 6.89 -19.67 24.67
CA TRP A 90 6.78 -21.02 25.21
C TRP A 90 7.91 -21.94 24.73
N ILE A 91 8.38 -21.78 23.49
CA ILE A 91 9.50 -22.56 22.95
C ILE A 91 10.83 -22.15 23.58
N SER A 92 11.24 -20.88 23.44
CA SER A 92 12.44 -20.36 24.09
C SER A 92 12.53 -18.82 23.99
N PRO A 93 13.14 -18.14 24.98
CA PRO A 93 13.35 -16.69 24.91
C PRO A 93 14.18 -16.25 23.69
N ARG A 94 15.16 -17.07 23.27
CA ARG A 94 15.97 -16.79 22.08
C ARG A 94 15.10 -16.79 20.81
N PHE A 95 14.23 -17.78 20.66
CA PHE A 95 13.34 -17.87 19.51
C PHE A 95 12.31 -16.73 19.52
N GLN A 96 11.75 -16.41 20.68
CA GLN A 96 10.86 -15.27 20.85
C GLN A 96 11.47 -13.95 20.34
N LEU A 97 12.73 -13.66 20.69
CA LEU A 97 13.42 -12.45 20.23
C LEU A 97 13.56 -12.40 18.70
N LEU A 98 13.83 -13.55 18.07
CA LEU A 98 13.93 -13.65 16.61
C LEU A 98 12.58 -13.38 15.94
N VAL A 99 11.51 -13.94 16.51
CA VAL A 99 10.15 -13.72 16.01
C VAL A 99 9.78 -12.25 16.10
N ILE A 100 9.99 -11.60 17.26
CA ILE A 100 9.73 -10.16 17.44
C ILE A 100 10.48 -9.33 16.39
N ARG A 101 11.79 -9.54 16.24
CA ARG A 101 12.60 -8.81 15.25
C ARG A 101 12.14 -9.01 13.82
N ALA A 102 11.70 -10.23 13.48
CA ALA A 102 11.18 -10.53 12.15
C ALA A 102 9.87 -9.77 11.86
N PHE A 103 8.96 -9.71 12.85
CA PHE A 103 7.73 -8.94 12.74
C PHE A 103 8.00 -7.44 12.66
N ASP A 104 8.88 -6.90 13.50
CA ASP A 104 9.23 -5.48 13.49
C ASP A 104 9.83 -5.08 12.14
N SER A 105 10.76 -5.89 11.61
CA SER A 105 11.36 -5.65 10.29
C SER A 105 10.32 -5.65 9.17
N MET A 106 9.36 -6.57 9.23
CA MET A 106 8.26 -6.66 8.26
C MET A 106 7.38 -5.40 8.29
N VAL A 107 7.03 -4.91 9.48
CA VAL A 107 6.23 -3.69 9.64
C VAL A 107 6.99 -2.47 9.14
N SER A 108 8.26 -2.32 9.50
CA SER A 108 9.09 -1.21 9.01
C SER A 108 9.17 -1.18 7.49
N GLN A 109 9.35 -2.33 6.84
CA GLN A 109 9.37 -2.42 5.38
C GLN A 109 8.02 -2.02 4.76
N GLN A 110 6.91 -2.42 5.38
CA GLN A 110 5.58 -2.06 4.89
C GLN A 110 5.31 -0.55 4.99
N VAL A 111 5.77 0.09 6.07
CA VAL A 111 5.69 1.55 6.24
C VAL A 111 6.51 2.27 5.17
N GLU A 112 7.76 1.85 4.95
CA GLU A 112 8.63 2.44 3.93
C GLU A 112 8.02 2.34 2.52
N LEU A 113 7.44 1.19 2.17
CA LEU A 113 6.76 1.00 0.89
C LEU A 113 5.53 1.89 0.74
N SER A 114 4.75 2.06 1.81
CA SER A 114 3.58 2.96 1.84
C SER A 114 3.99 4.41 1.61
N GLU A 115 5.01 4.88 2.31
CA GLU A 115 5.56 6.23 2.13
C GLU A 115 6.06 6.45 0.69
N ARG A 116 6.78 5.47 0.15
CA ARG A 116 7.26 5.51 -1.24
C ARG A 116 6.11 5.56 -2.25
N LEU A 117 5.06 4.77 -2.04
CA LEU A 117 3.87 4.77 -2.89
C LEU A 117 3.18 6.14 -2.86
N ASN A 118 2.98 6.70 -1.66
CA ASN A 118 2.37 8.02 -1.49
C ASN A 118 3.16 9.10 -2.24
N LYS A 119 4.50 9.05 -2.18
CA LYS A 119 5.36 9.97 -2.93
C LYS A 119 5.18 9.83 -4.44
N LEU A 120 5.18 8.60 -4.96
CA LEU A 120 4.99 8.34 -6.40
C LEU A 120 3.61 8.80 -6.88
N CYS A 121 2.55 8.57 -6.10
CA CYS A 121 1.21 9.06 -6.41
C CYS A 121 1.17 10.60 -6.47
N HIS A 122 1.84 11.28 -5.54
CA HIS A 122 1.94 12.73 -5.56
C HIS A 122 2.68 13.22 -6.82
N GLU A 123 3.82 12.61 -7.17
CA GLU A 123 4.58 12.95 -8.37
C GLU A 123 3.73 12.78 -9.65
N LEU A 124 3.00 11.66 -9.76
CA LEU A 124 2.06 11.42 -10.86
C LEU A 124 0.99 12.52 -10.96
N ASN A 125 0.33 12.83 -9.85
CA ASN A 125 -0.70 13.89 -9.82
C ASN A 125 -0.15 15.25 -10.25
N THR A 126 1.11 15.53 -9.92
CA THR A 126 1.79 16.78 -10.29
C THR A 126 2.01 16.84 -11.81
N ILE A 127 2.41 15.72 -12.42
CA ILE A 127 2.58 15.60 -13.87
C ILE A 127 1.23 15.73 -14.57
N ASP A 128 0.19 15.05 -14.09
CA ASP A 128 -1.16 15.11 -14.67
C ASP A 128 -1.74 16.54 -14.65
N ALA A 129 -1.50 17.28 -13.57
CA ALA A 129 -1.88 18.69 -13.48
C ALA A 129 -1.14 19.56 -14.52
N GLY A 130 0.16 19.31 -14.71
CA GLY A 130 0.97 19.97 -15.75
C GLY A 130 0.46 19.66 -17.16
N LEU A 131 0.20 18.39 -17.47
CA LEU A 131 -0.34 17.94 -18.75
C LEU A 131 -1.72 18.55 -19.03
N THR A 132 -2.59 18.57 -18.02
CA THR A 132 -3.92 19.20 -18.12
C THR A 132 -3.80 20.69 -18.45
N SER A 133 -2.89 21.39 -17.77
CA SER A 133 -2.65 22.82 -18.00
C SER A 133 -2.11 23.09 -19.41
N ALA A 134 -1.15 22.28 -19.87
CA ALA A 134 -0.62 22.35 -21.22
C ALA A 134 -1.73 22.07 -22.27
N GLY A 135 -2.58 21.07 -22.03
CA GLY A 135 -3.73 20.78 -22.88
C GLY A 135 -4.69 21.97 -23.00
N ARG A 136 -5.03 22.61 -21.88
CA ARG A 136 -5.84 23.85 -21.88
C ARG A 136 -5.15 24.98 -22.63
N PHE A 137 -3.84 25.18 -22.44
CA PHE A 137 -3.08 26.22 -23.12
C PHE A 137 -3.08 26.02 -24.64
N LEU A 138 -2.89 24.79 -25.11
CA LEU A 138 -2.92 24.47 -26.54
C LEU A 138 -4.32 24.65 -27.14
N CYS A 139 -5.37 24.23 -26.45
CA CYS A 139 -6.75 24.42 -26.90
C CYS A 139 -7.17 25.89 -26.92
N ILE A 140 -6.98 26.61 -25.82
CA ILE A 140 -7.43 28.00 -25.68
C ILE A 140 -6.45 28.94 -26.37
N GLY A 141 -5.20 28.97 -25.90
CA GLY A 141 -4.17 29.86 -26.43
C GLY A 141 -3.84 29.55 -27.88
N GLY A 142 -3.56 28.28 -28.18
CA GLY A 142 -3.12 27.83 -29.50
C GLY A 142 -4.21 27.86 -30.57
N LYS A 143 -5.35 27.19 -30.33
CA LYS A 143 -6.41 27.05 -31.35
C LYS A 143 -7.38 28.22 -31.39
N GLN A 144 -7.69 28.88 -30.27
CA GLN A 144 -8.71 29.95 -30.24
C GLN A 144 -8.09 31.34 -30.29
N ILE A 145 -7.21 31.68 -29.34
CA ILE A 145 -6.72 33.06 -29.15
C ILE A 145 -5.73 33.46 -30.26
N LYS A 146 -4.74 32.60 -30.57
CA LYS A 146 -3.71 32.92 -31.57
C LYS A 146 -4.26 33.33 -32.95
N PRO A 147 -5.22 32.60 -33.57
CA PRO A 147 -5.78 33.04 -34.86
C PRO A 147 -6.61 34.32 -34.74
N GLN A 148 -7.38 34.51 -33.66
CA GLN A 148 -8.13 35.75 -33.42
C GLN A 148 -7.20 36.96 -33.33
N LEU A 149 -6.08 36.83 -32.62
CA LEU A 149 -5.10 37.90 -32.48
C LEU A 149 -4.42 38.23 -33.82
N LYS A 150 -4.08 37.21 -34.62
CA LYS A 150 -3.58 37.40 -35.99
C LYS A 150 -4.58 38.17 -36.85
N GLN A 151 -5.86 37.76 -36.83
CA GLN A 151 -6.91 38.46 -37.56
C GLN A 151 -7.04 39.93 -37.12
N HIS A 152 -6.94 40.20 -35.82
CA HIS A 152 -6.95 41.56 -35.30
C HIS A 152 -5.77 42.37 -35.84
N ILE A 153 -4.54 41.82 -35.77
CA ILE A 153 -3.34 42.46 -36.31
C ILE A 153 -3.50 42.78 -37.80
N ASP A 154 -3.93 41.82 -38.60
CA ASP A 154 -4.11 42.00 -40.05
C ASP A 154 -5.16 43.09 -40.34
N SER A 155 -6.24 43.13 -39.56
CA SER A 155 -7.27 44.15 -39.67
C SER A 155 -6.75 45.55 -39.33
N THR A 156 -5.92 45.68 -38.29
CA THR A 156 -5.29 46.94 -37.88
C THR A 156 -4.29 47.44 -38.92
N ILE A 157 -3.44 46.54 -39.47
CA ILE A 157 -2.51 46.89 -40.54
C ILE A 157 -3.26 47.44 -41.75
N LYS A 158 -4.36 46.79 -42.14
CA LYS A 158 -5.19 47.24 -43.26
C LYS A 158 -5.77 48.65 -43.00
N GLN A 159 -6.22 48.94 -41.79
CA GLN A 159 -6.72 50.26 -41.42
C GLN A 159 -5.64 51.35 -41.51
N MET A 160 -4.42 51.06 -41.03
CA MET A 160 -3.28 51.97 -41.12
C MET A 160 -2.86 52.26 -42.57
N GLN A 161 -2.84 51.24 -43.43
CA GLN A 161 -2.50 51.41 -44.86
C GLN A 161 -3.56 52.23 -45.60
N THR A 162 -4.84 52.04 -45.28
CA THR A 162 -5.94 52.79 -45.89
C THR A 162 -5.89 54.28 -45.51
N SER A 163 -5.50 54.58 -44.27
CA SER A 163 -5.34 55.95 -43.78
C SER A 163 -4.10 56.65 -44.36
N LEU A 164 -3.03 55.92 -44.71
CA LEU A 164 -1.87 56.46 -45.42
C LEU A 164 -2.20 56.86 -46.87
N ASN A 165 -2.99 56.05 -47.59
CA ASN A 165 -3.39 56.32 -48.97
C ASN A 165 -4.35 57.51 -49.12
N LEU A 166 -5.07 57.89 -48.06
CA LEU A 166 -5.94 59.07 -48.05
C LEU A 166 -5.15 60.38 -47.85
N VAL A 167 -3.92 60.31 -47.33
CA VAL A 167 -3.05 61.48 -47.10
C VAL A 167 -2.10 61.75 -48.28
N GLY A 168 -1.74 60.72 -49.07
CA GLY A 168 -0.86 60.86 -50.25
C GLY A 168 -1.55 61.28 -51.55
N GLY A 169 -2.85 61.59 -51.54
CA GLY A 169 -3.66 61.90 -52.73
C GLY A 169 -4.13 63.35 -52.84
N ALA A 170 -3.68 64.24 -51.95
CA ALA A 170 -4.04 65.66 -51.97
C ALA A 170 -2.77 66.49 -52.14
N ASP A 171 -2.22 66.52 -53.36
CA ASP A 171 -1.33 67.56 -53.91
C ASP A 171 -1.04 67.21 -55.38
N ASN A 172 -1.87 67.71 -56.31
CA ASN A 172 -1.56 68.03 -57.71
C ASN A 172 -2.85 68.46 -58.45
N GLU A 173 -3.25 69.72 -58.25
CA GLU A 173 -3.71 70.69 -59.27
C GLU A 173 -4.13 72.01 -58.60
#